data_AF-A6E6E4-F1
#
_entry.id   AF-A6E6E4-F1
#
_cell.length_a   1.000
_cell.length_b   1.000
_cell.length_c   1.000
_cell.angle_alpha   90.00
_cell.angle_beta   90.00
_cell.angle_gamma   90.00
#
_symmetry.space_group_name_H-M   'P 1'
#
loop_
_entity.id
_entity.type
_entity.pdbx_description
1 polymer ?
#
loop_
_entity_poly.entity_id
_entity_poly.type
_entity_poly.pdbx_seq_one_letter_code
_entity_poly.pdbx_strand_id
1 'polypeptide(L)'
;MEQNEAIFQISVTLNPGLEPLTLDVAPQESGTVTNQQALAFIVNRYEDHICTLVADENHRWQQTYGELDQKEIDVIGAAIDSHYA
;
A
#
# COMPACT_ATOMS: atom_id res chain seq x y z
N MET A 1 -2.31 -8.95 22.35
CA MET A 1 -3.28 -9.07 21.24
C MET A 1 -2.53 -8.59 20.03
N GLU A 2 -1.81 -9.51 19.38
CA GLU A 2 -1.09 -9.24 18.15
C GLU A 2 -2.14 -9.17 17.05
N GLN A 3 -2.50 -7.95 16.62
CA GLN A 3 -3.30 -7.79 15.42
C GLN A 3 -2.37 -8.13 14.24
N ASN A 4 -2.25 -9.42 13.98
CA ASN A 4 -1.70 -9.95 12.75
C ASN A 4 -2.73 -9.63 11.66
N GLU A 5 -2.75 -8.37 11.20
CA GLU A 5 -3.67 -7.93 10.15
C GLU A 5 -3.47 -8.84 8.94
N ALA A 6 -4.58 -9.44 8.50
CA ALA A 6 -4.56 -10.32 7.35
C ALA A 6 -4.32 -9.50 6.09
N ILE A 7 -3.53 -10.06 5.18
CA ILE A 7 -3.37 -9.55 3.81
C ILE A 7 -4.77 -9.30 3.24
N PHE A 8 -5.00 -8.10 2.70
CA PHE A 8 -6.27 -7.70 2.10
C PHE A 8 -6.08 -7.33 0.63
N GLN A 9 -7.14 -7.45 -0.15
CA GLN A 9 -7.10 -7.17 -1.59
C GLN A 9 -7.75 -5.83 -1.89
N ILE A 10 -7.07 -5.02 -2.71
CA ILE A 10 -7.61 -3.77 -3.26
C ILE A 10 -7.71 -3.88 -4.77
N SER A 11 -8.70 -3.21 -5.35
CA SER A 11 -8.85 -3.09 -6.80
C SER A 11 -8.60 -1.64 -7.22
N VAL A 12 -7.57 -1.43 -8.03
CA VAL A 12 -7.13 -0.09 -8.46
C VAL A 12 -7.06 0.04 -9.97
N THR A 13 -7.52 1.17 -10.50
CA THR A 13 -7.40 1.48 -11.93
C THR A 13 -6.17 2.37 -12.16
N LEU A 14 -5.00 1.76 -12.34
CA LEU A 14 -3.75 2.50 -12.61
C LEU A 14 -3.76 3.10 -14.03
N ASN A 15 -4.31 2.36 -15.00
CA ASN A 15 -4.37 2.76 -16.40
C ASN A 15 -5.82 3.04 -16.82
N PRO A 16 -6.18 4.29 -17.15
CA PRO A 16 -7.53 4.61 -17.60
C PRO A 16 -7.79 3.92 -18.95
N GLY A 17 -8.83 3.09 -19.00
CA GLY A 17 -9.18 2.30 -20.19
C GLY A 17 -8.73 0.84 -20.14
N LEU A 18 -8.01 0.43 -19.09
CA LEU A 18 -7.77 -0.99 -18.78
C LEU A 18 -8.65 -1.44 -17.60
N GLU A 19 -8.80 -2.75 -17.47
CA GLU A 19 -9.46 -3.36 -16.32
C GLU A 19 -8.72 -3.00 -15.02
N PRO A 20 -9.45 -2.82 -13.90
CA PRO A 20 -8.82 -2.59 -12.61
C PRO A 20 -7.91 -3.77 -12.24
N LEU A 21 -6.76 -3.44 -11.67
CA LEU A 21 -5.79 -4.40 -11.18
C LEU A 21 -6.12 -4.74 -9.73
N THR A 22 -6.12 -6.04 -9.43
CA THR A 22 -6.19 -6.52 -8.04
C THR A 22 -4.78 -6.58 -7.47
N LEU A 23 -4.58 -5.95 -6.31
CA LEU A 23 -3.32 -5.93 -5.57
C LEU A 23 -3.55 -6.49 -4.16
N ASP A 24 -2.58 -7.26 -3.68
CA ASP A 24 -2.57 -7.84 -2.35
C ASP A 24 -1.73 -6.94 -1.43
N VAL A 25 -2.37 -6.32 -0.45
CA VAL A 25 -1.74 -5.38 0.48
C VAL A 25 -1.57 -6.05 1.84
N ALA A 26 -0.36 -6.01 2.35
CA ALA A 26 0.00 -6.51 3.66
C ALA A 26 0.63 -5.39 4.49
N PRO A 27 0.24 -5.18 5.75
CA PRO A 27 1.00 -4.28 6.61
C PRO A 27 2.42 -4.80 6.77
N GLN A 28 3.40 -3.92 6.61
CA GLN A 28 4.79 -4.26 6.88
C GLN A 28 4.96 -4.33 8.39
N GLU A 29 5.11 -5.55 8.91
CA GLU A 29 5.41 -5.76 10.33
C GLU A 29 6.62 -4.91 10.71
N SER A 30 6.43 -4.04 11.72
CA SER A 30 7.41 -3.03 12.13
C SER A 30 8.63 -3.69 12.77
N GLY A 31 9.54 -4.22 11.95
CA GLY A 31 10.83 -4.75 12.41
C GLY A 31 11.85 -3.65 12.70
N THR A 32 11.72 -2.47 12.07
CA THR A 32 12.77 -1.44 12.07
C THR A 32 12.27 -0.02 11.76
N VAL A 33 10.96 0.25 11.74
CA VAL A 33 10.47 1.62 11.53
C VAL A 33 10.56 2.37 12.86
N THR A 34 11.69 3.05 13.08
CA THR A 34 12.02 3.84 14.28
C THR A 34 11.14 5.09 14.48
N ASN A 35 10.20 5.37 13.58
CA ASN A 35 9.17 6.39 13.77
C ASN A 35 7.83 5.71 14.05
N GLN A 36 7.41 5.77 15.31
CA GLN A 36 6.29 5.06 15.94
C GLN A 36 4.87 5.30 15.33
N GLN A 37 4.75 5.90 14.14
CA GLN A 37 3.46 6.25 13.52
C GLN A 37 3.39 6.07 12.01
N ALA A 38 4.48 5.73 11.32
CA ALA A 38 4.44 5.58 9.86
C ALA A 38 3.83 4.22 9.50
N LEU A 39 2.61 4.22 8.95
CA LEU A 39 1.95 3.02 8.45
C LEU A 39 2.64 2.60 7.15
N ALA A 40 3.32 1.45 7.18
CA ALA A 40 3.98 0.88 6.01
C ALA A 40 3.20 -0.33 5.50
N PHE A 41 2.98 -0.40 4.19
CA PHE A 41 2.26 -1.47 3.53
C PHE A 41 3.06 -2.00 2.34
N ILE A 42 3.21 -3.32 2.29
CA ILE A 42 3.76 -4.06 1.17
C ILE A 42 2.61 -4.33 0.20
N VAL A 43 2.80 -3.97 -1.07
CA VAL A 43 1.82 -4.20 -2.12
C VAL A 43 2.38 -5.23 -3.08
N ASN A 44 1.62 -6.29 -3.28
CA ASN A 44 1.96 -7.39 -4.16
C ASN A 44 0.96 -7.47 -5.31
N ARG A 45 1.41 -7.99 -6.45
CA ARG A 45 0.59 -8.28 -7.62
C ARG A 45 0.90 -9.69 -8.08
N TYR A 46 -0.10 -10.58 -8.04
CA TYR A 46 0.09 -11.99 -8.42
C TYR A 46 1.29 -12.63 -7.70
N GLU A 47 1.38 -12.45 -6.38
CA GLU A 47 2.47 -12.93 -5.51
C GLU A 47 3.83 -12.23 -5.66
N ASP A 48 3.96 -11.26 -6.58
CA ASP A 48 5.18 -10.47 -6.76
C ASP A 48 5.13 -9.17 -5.97
N HIS A 49 6.19 -8.87 -5.20
CA HIS A 49 6.29 -7.62 -4.43
C HIS A 49 6.61 -6.45 -5.37
N ILE A 50 5.59 -5.66 -5.70
CA ILE A 50 5.72 -4.55 -6.67
C ILE A 50 6.16 -3.24 -6.01
N CYS A 51 5.70 -2.96 -4.80
CA CYS A 51 6.09 -1.75 -4.09
C CYS A 51 5.88 -1.83 -2.58
N THR A 52 6.52 -0.93 -1.85
CA THR A 52 6.20 -0.65 -0.45
C THR A 52 5.80 0.81 -0.33
N LEU A 53 4.63 1.04 0.24
CA LEU A 53 4.10 2.37 0.52
C LEU A 53 4.20 2.67 2.01
N VAL A 54 4.50 3.92 2.34
CA VAL A 54 4.57 4.43 3.70
C VAL A 54 3.75 5.71 3.77
N ALA A 55 2.83 5.78 4.72
CA ALA A 55 2.12 7.01 5.03
C ALA A 55 2.94 7.85 6.02
N ASP A 56 3.10 9.15 5.72
CA ASP A 56 3.66 10.12 6.67
C ASP A 56 2.64 10.54 7.74
N GLU A 57 3.06 11.38 8.69
CA GLU A 57 2.20 11.93 9.76
C GLU A 57 1.00 12.74 9.20
N ASN A 58 1.06 13.21 7.96
CA ASN A 58 -0.03 13.89 7.25
C ASN A 58 -0.85 12.95 6.34
N HIS A 59 -0.70 11.63 6.48
CA HIS A 59 -1.30 10.61 5.62
C HIS A 59 -0.99 10.79 4.13
N ARG A 60 0.20 11.30 3.79
CA ARG A 60 0.67 11.29 2.41
C ARG A 60 1.40 9.99 2.14
N TRP A 61 0.92 9.26 1.15
CA TRP A 61 1.52 8.02 0.71
C TRP A 61 2.79 8.29 -0.09
N GLN A 62 3.88 7.66 0.33
CA GLN A 62 5.17 7.71 -0.32
C GLN A 62 5.67 6.31 -0.59
N GLN A 63 6.33 6.11 -1.72
CA GLN A 63 6.95 4.84 -2.03
C GLN A 63 8.36 4.77 -1.42
N THR A 64 8.68 3.65 -0.79
CA THR A 64 10.04 3.35 -0.29
C THR A 64 10.73 2.22 -1.05
N TYR A 65 9.96 1.43 -1.82
CA TYR A 65 10.45 0.36 -2.68
C TYR A 65 9.60 0.23 -3.93
N GLY A 66 10.22 -0.11 -5.07
CA GLY A 66 9.59 -0.27 -6.40
C GLY A 66 9.73 0.96 -7.28
N GLU A 67 9.07 0.94 -8.44
CA GLU A 67 9.14 2.00 -9.47
C GLU A 67 7.74 2.42 -9.94
N LEU A 68 6.89 2.87 -9.01
CA LEU A 68 5.55 3.36 -9.35
C LEU A 68 5.59 4.87 -9.53
N ASP A 69 4.79 5.38 -10.46
CA ASP A 69 4.61 6.82 -10.60
C ASP A 69 3.79 7.39 -9.44
N GLN A 70 3.96 8.68 -9.14
CA GLN A 70 3.21 9.36 -8.06
C GLN A 70 1.69 9.19 -8.21
N LYS A 71 1.17 9.19 -9.44
CA LYS A 71 -0.25 8.96 -9.71
C LYS A 71 -0.70 7.56 -9.27
N GLU A 72 0.13 6.54 -9.48
CA GLU A 72 -0.18 5.17 -9.07
C GLU A 72 -0.12 5.05 -7.55
N ILE A 73 0.87 5.67 -6.92
CA ILE A 73 1.00 5.74 -5.46
C ILE A 73 -0.26 6.37 -4.83
N ASP A 74 -0.72 7.51 -5.36
CA ASP A 74 -1.94 8.18 -4.88
C ASP A 74 -3.18 7.29 -5.02
N VAL A 75 -3.33 6.58 -6.14
CA VAL A 75 -4.48 5.69 -6.36
C VAL A 75 -4.45 4.49 -5.40
N ILE A 76 -3.28 3.87 -5.20
CA ILE A 76 -3.12 2.73 -4.30
C ILE A 76 -3.33 3.18 -2.85
N GLY A 77 -2.70 4.29 -2.45
CA GLY A 77 -2.87 4.89 -1.13
C GLY A 77 -4.33 5.19 -0.79
N ALA A 78 -5.06 5.82 -1.73
CA ALA A 78 -6.48 6.09 -1.56
C ALA A 78 -7.33 4.82 -1.44
N ALA A 79 -6.96 3.73 -2.13
CA ALA A 79 -7.63 2.44 -2.00
C ALA A 79 -7.33 1.76 -0.66
N ILE A 80 -6.12 1.92 -0.12
CA ILE A 80 -5.77 1.49 1.23
C ILE A 80 -6.60 2.29 2.25
N ASP A 81 -6.61 3.62 2.19
CA ASP A 81 -7.44 4.47 3.06
C ASP A 81 -8.92 4.06 3.01
N SER A 82 -9.45 3.80 1.82
CA SER A 82 -10.85 3.39 1.64
C SER A 82 -11.17 2.02 2.26
N HIS A 83 -10.17 1.16 2.49
CA HIS A 83 -10.36 -0.11 3.18
C HIS A 83 -10.51 0.06 4.69
N TYR A 84 -9.85 1.07 5.28
CA TYR A 84 -9.85 1.35 6.71
C TYR A 84 -10.85 2.45 7.15
N ALA A 85 -11.51 3.12 6.20
CA ALA A 85 -12.56 4.12 6.43
C ALA A 85 -13.90 3.50 6.86
#